data_AF-A0A377XFL5-F1
#
_entry.id   AF-A0A377XFL5-F1
#
_cell.length_a   1.000
_cell.length_b   1.000
_cell.length_c   1.000
_cell.angle_alpha   90.00
_cell.angle_beta   90.00
_cell.angle_gamma   90.00
#
_symmetry.space_group_name_H-M   'P 1'
#
loop_
_entity.id
_entity.type
_entity.pdbx_description
1 polymer ?
#
loop_
_entity_poly.entity_id
_entity_poly.type
_entity_poly.pdbx_seq_one_letter_code
_entity_poly.pdbx_strand_id
1 'polypeptide(L)'
;MSITGIEKLEFGVDDLNHSAKFMRDFGLTGDASGRAFTTLSGARVELNPTDAANLPPAFEAGNTLRRMTWGVADRAALDALCPKLERQPAFREIDGALECRDPNGMTLRVQVSQQTVVELNVEPINQWGDVRRIDTPSPVYDRAQPINVGHVVFFVEELAAVESFYREVLGFQVSDRYINRAVFLRCGVRGGHHNLFLLQLPNRKRGLNHVAFTVRDIHEVIGGGIAMNKNAWSTFIGPGRHPVSSAYFWYVNSPTGGAFEYYTNDDYLTENWQPRELEHSLVSFTEWAVEAVSITIPVASRKTGGGMTARIVIIGGGQAGGWAAKTCVMKGLAARFAWLPKAMGFLRAPAAVESGIAGGRTGAAAVIQRRGAAGTGSALVPPAAREIDRPAK
;
A
#
# COMPACT_ATOMS: atom_id res chain seq x y z
N MET A 1 24.87 12.43 -6.00
CA MET A 1 23.46 11.97 -6.05
C MET A 1 22.62 13.18 -6.37
N SER A 2 21.76 13.12 -7.39
CA SER A 2 20.96 14.30 -7.76
C SER A 2 19.62 14.29 -7.02
N ILE A 3 18.78 13.29 -7.26
CA ILE A 3 17.41 13.25 -6.73
C ILE A 3 17.36 12.73 -5.28
N THR A 4 16.66 13.45 -4.40
CA THR A 4 16.47 13.12 -2.98
C THR A 4 15.12 12.46 -2.69
N GLY A 5 14.11 12.70 -3.52
CA GLY A 5 12.76 12.14 -3.34
C GLY A 5 11.69 12.95 -4.07
N ILE A 6 10.43 12.64 -3.79
CA ILE A 6 9.28 13.31 -4.40
C ILE A 6 9.01 14.61 -3.65
N GLU A 7 9.08 15.73 -4.36
CA GLU A 7 8.91 17.07 -3.80
C GLU A 7 7.45 17.54 -3.86
N LYS A 8 6.80 17.31 -5.00
CA LYS A 8 5.46 17.85 -5.25
C LYS A 8 4.69 17.04 -6.29
N LEU A 9 3.39 16.88 -6.07
CA LEU A 9 2.46 16.26 -7.00
C LEU A 9 1.33 17.24 -7.33
N GLU A 10 1.09 17.49 -8.62
CA GLU A 10 0.03 18.39 -9.08
C GLU A 10 -1.03 17.60 -9.85
N PHE A 11 -2.24 17.56 -9.30
CA PHE A 11 -3.37 16.84 -9.86
C PHE A 11 -4.32 17.79 -10.59
N GLY A 12 -4.92 17.29 -11.68
CA GLY A 12 -6.08 17.90 -12.32
C GLY A 12 -7.33 17.15 -11.90
N VAL A 13 -8.31 17.85 -11.32
CA VAL A 13 -9.53 17.26 -10.77
C VAL A 13 -10.78 18.06 -11.13
N ASP A 14 -11.88 17.36 -11.37
CA ASP A 14 -13.17 17.98 -11.71
C ASP A 14 -13.89 18.56 -10.49
N ASP A 15 -13.71 17.96 -9.30
CA ASP A 15 -14.29 18.44 -8.04
C ASP A 15 -13.19 18.72 -7.00
N LEU A 16 -12.83 20.01 -6.89
CA LEU A 16 -11.84 20.50 -5.95
C LEU A 16 -12.28 20.30 -4.49
N ASN A 17 -13.55 20.49 -4.16
CA ASN A 17 -14.03 20.43 -2.78
C ASN A 17 -14.03 18.99 -2.26
N HIS A 18 -14.51 18.05 -3.11
CA HIS A 18 -14.49 16.63 -2.80
C HIS A 18 -13.06 16.10 -2.66
N SER A 19 -12.17 16.51 -3.58
CA SER A 19 -10.76 16.14 -3.54
C SER A 19 -10.03 16.75 -2.32
N ALA A 20 -10.31 18.01 -1.97
CA ALA A 20 -9.76 18.67 -0.80
C ALA A 20 -10.23 18.04 0.52
N LYS A 21 -11.48 17.54 0.56
CA LYS A 21 -11.98 16.74 1.69
C LYS A 21 -11.18 15.44 1.81
N PHE A 22 -10.96 14.74 0.70
CA PHE A 22 -10.15 13.51 0.68
C PHE A 22 -8.74 13.75 1.25
N MET A 23 -8.04 14.80 0.80
CA MET A 23 -6.67 15.09 1.28
C MET A 23 -6.61 15.32 2.79
N ARG A 24 -7.59 16.04 3.37
CA ARG A 24 -7.67 16.29 4.81
C ARG A 24 -8.00 15.02 5.60
N ASP A 25 -8.96 14.24 5.10
CA ASP A 25 -9.33 12.97 5.74
C ASP A 25 -8.18 11.95 5.66
N PHE A 26 -7.39 12.01 4.59
CA PHE A 26 -6.17 11.22 4.41
C PHE A 26 -5.02 11.65 5.33
N GLY A 27 -5.17 12.76 6.05
CA GLY A 27 -4.22 13.23 7.05
C GLY A 27 -3.18 14.24 6.55
N LEU A 28 -3.34 14.77 5.33
CA LEU A 28 -2.50 15.87 4.85
C LEU A 28 -2.96 17.21 5.45
N THR A 29 -2.01 18.13 5.65
CA THR A 29 -2.31 19.47 6.18
C THR A 29 -2.60 20.41 5.03
N GLY A 30 -3.83 20.92 4.96
CA GLY A 30 -4.25 21.88 3.93
C GLY A 30 -3.91 23.32 4.29
N ASP A 31 -3.62 24.13 3.27
CA ASP A 31 -3.53 25.58 3.40
C ASP A 31 -4.91 26.26 3.42
N ALA A 32 -4.93 27.58 3.58
CA ALA A 32 -6.16 28.37 3.57
C ALA A 32 -6.88 28.36 2.21
N SER A 33 -6.17 28.05 1.12
CA SER A 33 -6.77 27.99 -0.22
C SER A 33 -7.58 26.71 -0.45
N GLY A 34 -7.36 25.67 0.35
CA GLY A 34 -7.96 24.35 0.18
C GLY A 34 -7.47 23.62 -1.07
N ARG A 35 -6.38 24.09 -1.69
CA ARG A 35 -5.80 23.53 -2.91
C ARG A 35 -4.40 22.98 -2.72
N ALA A 36 -3.66 23.44 -1.72
CA ALA A 36 -2.33 22.94 -1.44
C ALA A 36 -2.33 22.19 -0.10
N PHE A 37 -1.67 21.04 -0.10
CA PHE A 37 -1.57 20.14 1.05
C PHE A 37 -0.13 19.71 1.26
N THR A 38 0.26 19.48 2.51
CA THR A 38 1.60 19.02 2.86
C THR A 38 1.59 17.79 3.76
N THR A 39 2.61 16.94 3.57
CA THR A 39 3.03 15.94 4.55
C THR A 39 3.82 16.59 5.68
N LEU A 40 4.20 15.82 6.71
CA LEU A 40 5.05 16.32 7.80
C LEU A 40 6.42 16.81 7.31
N SER A 41 7.01 16.17 6.28
CA SER A 41 8.27 16.60 5.67
C SER A 41 8.15 17.87 4.84
N GLY A 42 6.92 18.28 4.50
CA GLY A 42 6.66 19.38 3.58
C GLY A 42 6.54 18.97 2.11
N ALA A 43 6.53 17.68 1.78
CA ALA A 43 6.18 17.24 0.43
C ALA A 43 4.76 17.67 0.09
N ARG A 44 4.56 18.20 -1.13
CA ARG A 44 3.35 18.93 -1.50
C ARG A 44 2.42 18.11 -2.40
N VAL A 45 1.12 18.27 -2.18
CA VAL A 45 0.06 17.83 -3.09
C VAL A 45 -0.80 19.04 -3.43
N GLU A 46 -0.93 19.34 -4.72
CA GLU A 46 -1.71 20.47 -5.23
C GLU A 46 -2.87 19.98 -6.09
N LEU A 47 -4.05 20.56 -5.85
CA LEU A 47 -5.28 20.29 -6.57
C LEU A 47 -5.61 21.46 -7.51
N ASN A 48 -5.80 21.15 -8.79
CA ASN A 48 -6.09 22.13 -9.82
C ASN A 48 -7.35 21.71 -10.60
N PRO A 49 -8.17 22.66 -11.08
CA PRO A 49 -9.17 22.37 -12.11
C PRO A 49 -8.53 21.65 -13.31
N THR A 50 -9.25 20.73 -13.94
CA THR A 50 -8.74 19.95 -15.08
C THR A 50 -8.34 20.81 -16.29
N ASP A 51 -8.94 22.00 -16.41
CA ASP A 51 -8.73 23.02 -17.45
C ASP A 51 -7.79 24.16 -17.04
N ALA A 52 -7.12 24.05 -15.88
CA ALA A 52 -6.19 25.09 -15.41
C ALA A 52 -5.04 25.33 -16.42
N ALA A 53 -4.86 26.60 -16.82
CA ALA A 53 -3.96 26.98 -17.91
C ALA A 53 -2.47 26.66 -17.65
N ASN A 54 -2.05 26.58 -16.39
CA ASN A 54 -0.68 26.28 -15.98
C ASN A 54 -0.40 24.78 -15.77
N LEU A 55 -1.42 23.93 -15.94
CA LEU A 55 -1.35 22.50 -15.72
C LEU A 55 -0.90 21.79 -17.02
N PRO A 56 0.15 20.94 -17.00
CA PRO A 56 0.60 20.26 -18.20
C PRO A 56 -0.47 19.34 -18.78
N PRO A 57 -0.40 18.93 -20.06
CA PRO A 57 -1.35 17.98 -20.65
C PRO A 57 -1.49 16.70 -19.82
N ALA A 58 -2.71 16.15 -19.74
CA ALA A 58 -2.92 14.88 -19.05
C ALA A 58 -2.32 13.73 -19.87
N PHE A 59 -1.64 12.80 -19.19
CA PHE A 59 -1.08 11.60 -19.81
C PHE A 59 -2.09 10.44 -19.91
N GLU A 60 -3.22 10.56 -19.20
CA GLU A 60 -4.42 9.72 -19.30
C GLU A 60 -5.70 10.58 -19.21
N ALA A 61 -6.88 9.97 -19.41
CA ALA A 61 -8.16 10.67 -19.34
C ALA A 61 -8.71 10.75 -17.89
N GLY A 62 -9.50 11.80 -17.61
CA GLY A 62 -10.15 12.01 -16.31
C GLY A 62 -9.24 12.68 -15.26
N ASN A 63 -9.65 12.60 -13.99
CA ASN A 63 -8.84 13.09 -12.88
C ASN A 63 -7.54 12.30 -12.79
N THR A 64 -6.40 12.99 -12.81
CA THR A 64 -5.09 12.32 -12.78
C THR A 64 -3.97 13.28 -12.36
N LEU A 65 -2.78 12.72 -12.10
CA LEU A 65 -1.54 13.45 -11.91
C LEU A 65 -1.12 14.13 -13.23
N ARG A 66 -0.73 15.40 -13.16
CA ARG A 66 -0.39 16.22 -14.33
C ARG A 66 1.05 16.71 -14.31
N ARG A 67 1.64 16.83 -13.13
CA ARG A 67 3.08 17.10 -12.95
C ARG A 67 3.60 16.38 -11.71
N MET A 68 4.75 15.74 -11.85
CA MET A 68 5.51 15.20 -10.73
C MET A 68 6.82 15.95 -10.59
N THR A 69 7.11 16.47 -9.40
CA THR A 69 8.33 17.20 -9.09
C THR A 69 9.25 16.37 -8.22
N TRP A 70 10.48 16.17 -8.67
CA TRP A 70 11.58 15.56 -7.91
C TRP A 70 12.40 16.65 -7.21
N GLY A 71 12.79 16.37 -5.96
CA GLY A 71 13.71 17.22 -5.21
C GLY A 71 15.17 16.85 -5.48
N VAL A 72 16.05 17.84 -5.46
CA VAL A 72 17.51 17.66 -5.35
C VAL A 72 18.03 18.35 -4.09
N ALA A 73 19.21 17.95 -3.62
CA ALA A 73 19.77 18.49 -2.38
C ALA A 73 20.15 19.98 -2.47
N ASP A 74 20.71 20.40 -3.61
CA ASP A 74 21.23 21.75 -3.80
C ASP A 74 21.24 22.15 -5.28
N ARG A 75 21.63 23.41 -5.54
CA ARG A 75 21.69 23.95 -6.91
C ARG A 75 22.71 23.23 -7.78
N ALA A 76 23.85 22.80 -7.23
CA ALA A 76 24.88 22.10 -8.00
C ALA A 76 24.36 20.74 -8.50
N ALA A 77 23.59 20.03 -7.68
CA ALA A 77 22.90 18.80 -8.07
C ALA A 77 21.84 19.02 -9.17
N LEU A 78 21.16 20.17 -9.16
CA LEU A 78 20.21 20.55 -10.22
C LEU A 78 20.94 20.83 -11.53
N ASP A 79 21.97 21.68 -11.49
CA ASP A 79 22.75 22.07 -12.65
C ASP A 79 23.43 20.86 -13.32
N ALA A 80 23.86 19.86 -12.52
CA ALA A 80 24.41 18.61 -13.03
C ALA A 80 23.42 17.76 -13.86
N LEU A 81 22.10 17.95 -13.68
CA LEU A 81 21.07 17.27 -14.47
C LEU A 81 20.74 18.01 -15.78
N CYS A 82 21.03 19.31 -15.86
CA CYS A 82 20.63 20.17 -16.98
C CYS A 82 21.04 19.61 -18.36
N PRO A 83 22.31 19.22 -18.61
CA PRO A 83 22.73 18.73 -19.93
C PRO A 83 22.01 17.46 -20.38
N LYS A 84 21.50 16.66 -19.44
CA LYS A 84 20.74 15.44 -19.72
C LYS A 84 19.26 15.75 -19.97
N LEU A 85 18.68 16.66 -19.20
CA LEU A 85 17.28 17.06 -19.29
C LEU A 85 16.99 17.94 -20.51
N GLU A 86 17.95 18.78 -20.93
CA GLU A 86 17.87 19.61 -22.14
C GLU A 86 17.59 18.81 -23.42
N ARG A 87 18.01 17.55 -23.44
CA ARG A 87 17.82 16.64 -24.58
C ARG A 87 16.46 15.95 -24.59
N GLN A 88 15.66 16.15 -23.55
CA GLN A 88 14.39 15.46 -23.37
C GLN A 88 13.24 16.26 -23.99
N PRO A 89 12.14 15.60 -24.40
CA PRO A 89 10.99 16.29 -24.96
C PRO A 89 10.41 17.34 -24.01
N ALA A 90 9.92 18.45 -24.58
CA ALA A 90 9.28 19.54 -23.84
C ALA A 90 10.16 20.15 -22.72
N PHE A 91 11.48 20.09 -22.88
CA PHE A 91 12.40 20.70 -21.93
C PHE A 91 12.17 22.22 -21.82
N ARG A 92 12.17 22.73 -20.58
CA ARG A 92 12.16 24.16 -20.26
C ARG A 92 12.68 24.40 -18.85
N GLU A 93 13.34 25.53 -18.66
CA GLU A 93 13.65 26.07 -17.33
C GLU A 93 12.54 27.05 -16.92
N ILE A 94 11.96 26.85 -15.73
CA ILE A 94 10.90 27.70 -15.18
C ILE A 94 11.17 27.94 -13.71
N ASP A 95 11.25 29.20 -13.30
CA ASP A 95 11.41 29.60 -11.89
C ASP A 95 12.59 28.91 -11.19
N GLY A 96 13.70 28.71 -11.92
CA GLY A 96 14.89 28.03 -11.42
C GLY A 96 14.74 26.51 -11.24
N ALA A 97 13.69 25.90 -11.81
CA ALA A 97 13.48 24.47 -11.91
C ALA A 97 13.60 23.98 -13.36
N LEU A 98 13.99 22.72 -13.52
CA LEU A 98 14.11 22.06 -14.83
C LEU A 98 12.88 21.20 -15.07
N GLU A 99 12.21 21.37 -16.20
CA GLU A 99 11.03 20.58 -16.56
C GLU A 99 11.25 19.86 -17.89
N CYS A 100 10.74 18.63 -18.03
CA CYS A 100 10.71 17.88 -19.28
C CYS A 100 9.53 16.89 -19.27
N ARG A 101 9.39 16.10 -20.32
CA ARG A 101 8.42 15.00 -20.41
C ARG A 101 9.12 13.65 -20.52
N ASP A 102 8.72 12.69 -19.69
CA ASP A 102 9.23 11.33 -19.75
C ASP A 102 8.65 10.54 -20.95
N PRO A 103 9.19 9.35 -21.28
CA PRO A 103 8.66 8.53 -22.37
C PRO A 103 7.23 8.02 -22.15
N ASN A 104 6.75 7.98 -20.89
CA ASN A 104 5.36 7.63 -20.57
C ASN A 104 4.40 8.83 -20.75
N GLY A 105 4.91 10.02 -21.10
CA GLY A 105 4.13 11.22 -21.29
C GLY A 105 3.88 12.04 -20.02
N MET A 106 4.43 11.64 -18.87
CA MET A 106 4.33 12.39 -17.62
C MET A 106 5.25 13.62 -17.68
N THR A 107 4.72 14.79 -17.31
CA THR A 107 5.56 15.98 -17.12
C THR A 107 6.29 15.90 -15.79
N LEU A 108 7.61 15.92 -15.86
CA LEU A 108 8.50 15.88 -14.71
C LEU A 108 9.16 17.23 -14.50
N ARG A 109 9.23 17.66 -13.26
CA ARG A 109 10.01 18.82 -12.83
C ARG A 109 11.09 18.38 -11.85
N VAL A 110 12.21 19.08 -11.83
CA VAL A 110 13.29 18.90 -10.86
C VAL A 110 13.64 20.25 -10.28
N GLN A 111 13.71 20.34 -8.95
CA GLN A 111 14.05 21.58 -8.23
C GLN A 111 14.82 21.27 -6.96
N VAL A 112 15.46 22.28 -6.36
CA VAL A 112 16.03 22.16 -5.02
C VAL A 112 14.91 21.89 -4.00
N SER A 113 15.06 20.82 -3.22
CA SER A 113 14.05 20.39 -2.27
C SER A 113 13.86 21.44 -1.17
N GLN A 114 12.61 21.66 -0.78
CA GLN A 114 12.24 22.51 0.36
C GLN A 114 11.77 21.67 1.56
N GLN A 115 11.88 20.34 1.46
CA GLN A 115 11.48 19.44 2.53
C GLN A 115 12.46 19.49 3.70
N THR A 116 11.93 19.18 4.88
CA THR A 116 12.68 19.11 6.12
C THR A 116 12.73 17.70 6.66
N VAL A 117 13.76 17.39 7.44
CA VAL A 117 13.86 16.13 8.17
C VAL A 117 12.78 16.12 9.24
N VAL A 118 12.07 14.99 9.35
CA VAL A 118 11.00 14.79 10.32
C VAL A 118 11.52 13.87 11.42
N GLU A 119 11.60 14.39 12.65
CA GLU A 119 11.89 13.61 13.84
C GLU A 119 10.58 13.26 14.55
N LEU A 120 10.34 11.96 14.76
CA LEU A 120 9.16 11.44 15.44
C LEU A 120 9.60 10.43 16.48
N ASN A 121 8.91 10.43 17.63
CA ASN A 121 9.01 9.32 18.56
C ASN A 121 8.22 8.13 17.98
N VAL A 122 8.94 7.10 17.53
CA VAL A 122 8.35 5.87 17.00
C VAL A 122 8.46 4.79 18.07
N GLU A 123 7.33 4.45 18.68
CA GLU A 123 7.28 3.44 19.73
C GLU A 123 7.65 2.05 19.19
N PRO A 124 8.51 1.29 19.88
CA PRO A 124 8.93 -0.01 19.39
C PRO A 124 7.80 -1.04 19.43
N ILE A 125 7.84 -2.00 18.51
CA ILE A 125 6.97 -3.17 18.55
C ILE A 125 7.65 -4.25 19.40
N ASN A 126 6.98 -4.73 20.44
CA ASN A 126 7.46 -5.87 21.22
C ASN A 126 7.42 -7.13 20.35
N GLN A 127 8.57 -7.77 20.17
CA GLN A 127 8.71 -9.03 19.46
C GLN A 127 9.06 -10.16 20.44
N TRP A 128 8.83 -11.40 20.02
CA TRP A 128 9.23 -12.54 20.84
C TRP A 128 10.75 -12.53 21.06
N GLY A 129 11.18 -12.37 22.31
CA GLY A 129 12.59 -12.23 22.69
C GLY A 129 13.14 -10.80 22.64
N ASP A 130 12.34 -9.80 22.26
CA ASP A 130 12.72 -8.39 22.24
C ASP A 130 11.56 -7.51 22.74
N VAL A 131 11.49 -7.35 24.07
CA VAL A 131 10.45 -6.59 24.76
C VAL A 131 11.02 -5.21 25.12
N ARG A 132 10.60 -4.17 24.41
CA ARG A 132 11.09 -2.80 24.57
C ARG A 132 10.07 -1.85 25.21
N ARG A 133 8.78 -2.09 25.01
CA ARG A 133 7.70 -1.40 25.72
C ARG A 133 7.37 -2.17 27.00
N ILE A 134 7.81 -1.63 28.13
CA ILE A 134 7.54 -2.14 29.49
C ILE A 134 6.47 -1.26 30.12
N ASP A 135 5.44 -1.88 30.71
CA ASP A 135 4.32 -1.22 31.40
C ASP A 135 3.62 -0.10 30.61
N THR A 136 3.74 -0.15 29.27
CA THR A 136 3.23 0.88 28.35
C THR A 136 2.49 0.21 27.19
N PRO A 137 1.23 0.58 26.88
CA PRO A 137 0.48 0.01 25.75
C PRO A 137 1.04 0.47 24.39
N SER A 138 0.66 -0.21 23.31
CA SER A 138 1.00 0.23 21.94
C SER A 138 0.19 1.48 21.56
N PRO A 139 0.72 2.35 20.68
CA PRO A 139 -0.04 3.49 20.18
C PRO A 139 -1.30 3.03 19.43
N VAL A 140 -2.35 3.85 19.51
CA VAL A 140 -3.58 3.71 18.74
C VAL A 140 -3.79 5.02 17.99
N TYR A 141 -3.95 4.93 16.68
CA TYR A 141 -4.08 6.10 15.81
C TYR A 141 -5.52 6.28 15.35
N ASP A 142 -6.11 7.43 15.65
CA ASP A 142 -7.46 7.79 15.18
C ASP A 142 -7.51 8.17 13.70
N ARG A 143 -6.35 8.59 13.16
CA ARG A 143 -6.10 8.91 11.74
C ARG A 143 -4.61 8.78 11.47
N ALA A 144 -4.24 8.66 10.19
CA ALA A 144 -2.85 8.76 9.77
C ALA A 144 -2.39 10.22 9.69
N GLN A 145 -1.07 10.40 9.77
CA GLN A 145 -0.33 11.64 9.54
C GLN A 145 0.86 11.31 8.65
N PRO A 146 0.66 11.29 7.31
CA PRO A 146 1.71 11.06 6.33
C PRO A 146 3.01 11.84 6.61
N ILE A 147 4.11 11.11 6.76
CA ILE A 147 5.44 11.68 6.98
C ILE A 147 5.96 12.29 5.69
N ASN A 148 5.91 11.52 4.60
CA ASN A 148 6.39 11.93 3.29
C ASN A 148 5.62 11.20 2.17
N VAL A 149 5.76 11.66 0.92
CA VAL A 149 5.41 10.89 -0.27
C VAL A 149 6.56 9.92 -0.55
N GLY A 150 6.29 8.63 -0.43
CA GLY A 150 7.28 7.57 -0.59
C GLY A 150 7.53 7.21 -2.04
N HIS A 151 6.47 6.76 -2.72
CA HIS A 151 6.54 6.32 -4.11
C HIS A 151 5.31 6.68 -4.93
N VAL A 152 5.50 6.73 -6.25
CA VAL A 152 4.43 6.83 -7.25
C VAL A 152 4.53 5.64 -8.19
N VAL A 153 3.37 5.15 -8.62
CA VAL A 153 3.28 3.99 -9.51
C VAL A 153 2.57 4.34 -10.79
N PHE A 154 3.23 4.05 -11.91
CA PHE A 154 2.67 4.27 -13.23
C PHE A 154 2.38 2.96 -13.94
N PHE A 155 1.21 2.90 -14.56
CA PHE A 155 1.03 2.03 -15.71
C PHE A 155 1.86 2.59 -16.87
N VAL A 156 2.61 1.71 -17.54
CA VAL A 156 3.45 2.05 -18.69
C VAL A 156 3.16 1.14 -19.86
N GLU A 157 3.24 1.69 -21.07
CA GLU A 157 3.10 0.92 -22.32
C GLU A 157 4.46 0.35 -22.76
N GLU A 158 5.54 1.12 -22.59
CA GLU A 158 6.90 0.78 -23.03
C GLU A 158 7.89 0.76 -21.85
N LEU A 159 7.87 -0.32 -21.05
CA LEU A 159 8.63 -0.40 -19.80
C LEU A 159 10.13 -0.14 -19.97
N ALA A 160 10.75 -0.70 -21.01
CA ALA A 160 12.19 -0.55 -21.25
C ALA A 160 12.61 0.89 -21.53
N ALA A 161 11.82 1.62 -22.33
CA ALA A 161 12.09 3.01 -22.65
C ALA A 161 11.95 3.91 -21.43
N VAL A 162 10.91 3.68 -20.62
CA VAL A 162 10.67 4.43 -19.39
C VAL A 162 11.75 4.11 -18.33
N GLU A 163 12.10 2.83 -18.14
CA GLU A 163 13.19 2.42 -17.23
C GLU A 163 14.52 3.09 -17.60
N SER A 164 14.90 3.04 -18.88
CA SER A 164 16.14 3.64 -19.38
C SER A 164 16.18 5.14 -19.09
N PHE A 165 15.08 5.86 -19.30
CA PHE A 165 14.99 7.29 -18.95
C PHE A 165 15.30 7.53 -17.46
N TYR A 166 14.59 6.87 -16.54
CA TYR A 166 14.78 7.13 -15.10
C TYR A 166 16.18 6.71 -14.62
N ARG A 167 16.77 5.66 -15.19
CA ARG A 167 18.11 5.19 -14.81
C ARG A 167 19.23 6.04 -15.40
N GLU A 168 19.17 6.33 -16.69
CA GLU A 168 20.29 6.96 -17.41
C GLU A 168 20.24 8.50 -17.33
N VAL A 169 19.04 9.07 -17.37
CA VAL A 169 18.82 10.52 -17.28
C VAL A 169 18.83 10.96 -15.83
N LEU A 170 17.97 10.38 -15.00
CA LEU A 170 17.80 10.79 -13.59
C LEU A 170 18.70 10.05 -12.59
N GLY A 171 19.35 8.96 -13.00
CA GLY A 171 20.32 8.24 -12.15
C GLY A 171 19.68 7.27 -11.16
N PHE A 172 18.42 6.87 -11.36
CA PHE A 172 17.73 5.96 -10.44
C PHE A 172 18.38 4.58 -10.45
N GLN A 173 18.28 3.91 -9.30
CA GLN A 173 18.81 2.58 -9.09
C GLN A 173 17.68 1.56 -9.08
N VAL A 174 17.94 0.39 -9.66
CA VAL A 174 16.95 -0.70 -9.64
C VAL A 174 17.04 -1.41 -8.30
N SER A 175 15.88 -1.60 -7.69
CA SER A 175 15.76 -2.36 -6.45
C SER A 175 15.37 -3.79 -6.77
N ASP A 176 14.30 -4.01 -7.50
CA ASP A 176 13.86 -5.35 -7.92
C ASP A 176 13.04 -5.28 -9.21
N ARG A 177 12.78 -6.45 -9.80
CA ARG A 177 11.96 -6.61 -11.00
C ARG A 177 10.93 -7.72 -10.84
N TYR A 178 9.80 -7.52 -11.51
CA TYR A 178 8.97 -8.63 -11.95
C TYR A 178 9.26 -8.92 -13.42
N ILE A 179 9.65 -10.16 -13.71
CA ILE A 179 10.09 -10.60 -15.05
C ILE A 179 9.03 -10.24 -16.09
N ASN A 180 9.44 -9.54 -17.15
CA ASN A 180 8.59 -9.09 -18.26
C ASN A 180 7.34 -8.29 -17.84
N ARG A 181 7.38 -7.64 -16.66
CA ARG A 181 6.18 -7.04 -16.08
C ARG A 181 6.42 -5.68 -15.46
N ALA A 182 7.47 -5.53 -14.65
CA ALA A 182 7.59 -4.33 -13.83
C ALA A 182 9.00 -4.10 -13.28
N VAL A 183 9.32 -2.86 -12.93
CA VAL A 183 10.60 -2.50 -12.28
C VAL A 183 10.37 -1.52 -11.12
N PHE A 184 11.02 -1.80 -10.00
CA PHE A 184 11.06 -0.96 -8.81
C PHE A 184 12.34 -0.13 -8.82
N LEU A 185 12.21 1.19 -8.77
CA LEU A 185 13.31 2.14 -8.89
C LEU A 185 13.39 3.05 -7.65
N ARG A 186 14.58 3.18 -7.07
CA ARG A 186 14.87 4.11 -5.97
C ARG A 186 15.74 5.27 -6.46
N CYS A 187 15.56 6.46 -5.89
CA CYS A 187 16.24 7.68 -6.35
C CYS A 187 17.76 7.64 -6.14
N GLY A 188 18.23 6.94 -5.10
CA GLY A 188 19.63 6.90 -4.70
C GLY A 188 20.16 5.49 -4.48
N VAL A 189 21.48 5.37 -4.41
CA VAL A 189 22.15 4.08 -4.12
C VAL A 189 21.72 3.53 -2.76
N ARG A 190 21.60 4.43 -1.77
CA ARG A 190 21.10 4.15 -0.43
C ARG A 190 19.73 4.80 -0.24
N GLY A 191 18.76 4.07 0.31
CA GLY A 191 17.41 4.58 0.56
C GLY A 191 16.39 3.47 0.72
N GLY A 192 15.12 3.84 0.86
CA GLY A 192 14.00 2.89 0.85
C GLY A 192 13.90 2.09 -0.44
N HIS A 193 13.05 1.07 -0.45
CA HIS A 193 13.02 0.08 -1.50
C HIS A 193 12.73 0.71 -2.87
N HIS A 194 11.84 1.69 -2.96
CA HIS A 194 11.57 2.39 -4.22
C HIS A 194 10.91 3.75 -3.98
N ASN A 195 11.06 4.62 -4.97
CA ASN A 195 10.33 5.88 -5.10
C ASN A 195 9.47 5.92 -6.37
N LEU A 196 9.72 4.99 -7.30
CA LEU A 196 8.99 4.85 -8.54
C LEU A 196 8.81 3.36 -8.85
N PHE A 197 7.59 2.97 -9.17
CA PHE A 197 7.28 1.63 -9.66
C PHE A 197 6.63 1.73 -11.04
N LEU A 198 7.22 1.06 -12.02
CA LEU A 198 6.72 1.04 -13.40
C LEU A 198 6.10 -0.32 -13.65
N LEU A 199 4.80 -0.34 -13.97
CA LEU A 199 4.03 -1.56 -14.15
C LEU A 199 3.47 -1.64 -15.57
N GLN A 200 3.90 -2.62 -16.34
CA GLN A 200 3.35 -2.94 -17.65
C GLN A 200 2.32 -4.06 -17.49
N LEU A 201 1.08 -3.81 -17.92
CA LEU A 201 0.02 -4.83 -17.98
C LEU A 201 -0.41 -5.02 -19.43
N PRO A 202 -0.68 -6.26 -19.87
CA PRO A 202 -1.25 -6.49 -21.21
C PRO A 202 -2.52 -5.66 -21.42
N ASN A 203 -2.61 -4.96 -22.55
CA ASN A 203 -3.77 -4.15 -22.96
C ASN A 203 -4.17 -3.02 -22.00
N ARG A 204 -3.29 -2.62 -21.07
CA ARG A 204 -3.51 -1.45 -20.21
C ARG A 204 -2.74 -0.27 -20.78
N LYS A 205 -3.44 0.84 -20.98
CA LYS A 205 -2.82 2.12 -21.36
C LYS A 205 -2.02 2.69 -20.20
N ARG A 206 -1.08 3.59 -20.51
CA ARG A 206 -0.41 4.42 -19.51
C ARG A 206 -1.38 5.14 -18.59
N GLY A 207 -0.96 5.40 -17.36
CA GLY A 207 -1.79 6.10 -16.37
C GLY A 207 -1.23 5.99 -14.96
N LEU A 208 -1.87 6.67 -14.02
CA LEU A 208 -1.55 6.60 -12.61
C LEU A 208 -2.18 5.34 -12.01
N ASN A 209 -1.38 4.56 -11.30
CA ASN A 209 -1.87 3.45 -10.48
C ASN A 209 -2.16 3.95 -9.07
N HIS A 210 -1.12 4.39 -8.35
CA HIS A 210 -1.27 4.95 -7.01
C HIS A 210 -0.12 5.87 -6.61
N VAL A 211 -0.36 6.60 -5.53
CA VAL A 211 0.63 7.40 -4.80
C VAL A 211 0.68 6.90 -3.36
N ALA A 212 1.86 6.67 -2.85
CA ALA A 212 2.05 6.12 -1.52
C ALA A 212 2.72 7.08 -0.57
N PHE A 213 2.27 7.03 0.67
CA PHE A 213 2.65 7.93 1.74
C PHE A 213 3.19 7.13 2.92
N THR A 214 4.42 7.43 3.31
CA THR A 214 5.07 6.78 4.44
C THR A 214 4.40 7.23 5.73
N VAL A 215 4.07 6.28 6.60
CA VAL A 215 3.57 6.53 7.97
C VAL A 215 4.47 5.85 9.00
N ARG A 216 4.31 6.20 10.28
CA ARG A 216 5.28 5.84 11.35
C ARG A 216 5.48 4.35 11.50
N ASP A 217 4.37 3.62 11.55
CA ASP A 217 4.36 2.20 11.90
C ASP A 217 3.11 1.51 11.34
N ILE A 218 3.04 0.18 11.53
CA ILE A 218 1.92 -0.64 11.07
C ILE A 218 0.60 -0.28 11.75
N HIS A 219 0.63 0.20 13.00
CA HIS A 219 -0.58 0.60 13.71
C HIS A 219 -1.16 1.87 13.08
N GLU A 220 -0.32 2.78 12.58
CA GLU A 220 -0.77 3.96 11.84
C GLU A 220 -1.33 3.61 10.46
N VAL A 221 -0.74 2.64 9.74
CA VAL A 221 -1.33 2.11 8.48
C VAL A 221 -2.75 1.62 8.73
N ILE A 222 -2.96 0.83 9.79
CA ILE A 222 -4.26 0.27 10.15
C ILE A 222 -5.22 1.37 10.62
N GLY A 223 -4.78 2.24 11.52
CA GLY A 223 -5.58 3.35 12.06
C GLY A 223 -6.05 4.31 10.97
N GLY A 224 -5.14 4.69 10.07
CA GLY A 224 -5.43 5.52 8.90
C GLY A 224 -6.47 4.90 7.96
N GLY A 225 -6.29 3.63 7.60
CA GLY A 225 -7.25 2.93 6.75
C GLY A 225 -8.64 2.78 7.38
N ILE A 226 -8.72 2.51 8.69
CA ILE A 226 -9.99 2.49 9.43
C ILE A 226 -10.64 3.88 9.45
N ALA A 227 -9.87 4.95 9.67
CA ALA A 227 -10.36 6.32 9.65
C ALA A 227 -10.97 6.70 8.29
N MET A 228 -10.30 6.32 7.19
CA MET A 228 -10.82 6.52 5.83
C MET A 228 -12.15 5.81 5.63
N ASN A 229 -12.27 4.55 6.07
CA ASN A 229 -13.54 3.81 6.00
C ASN A 229 -14.65 4.41 6.86
N LYS A 230 -14.33 4.96 8.05
CA LYS A 230 -15.30 5.68 8.90
C LYS A 230 -15.82 6.94 8.21
N ASN A 231 -14.97 7.60 7.43
CA ASN A 231 -15.31 8.76 6.60
C ASN A 231 -15.94 8.39 5.24
N ALA A 232 -16.34 7.12 5.06
CA ALA A 232 -16.98 6.58 3.87
C ALA A 232 -16.11 6.59 2.59
N TRP A 233 -14.79 6.69 2.73
CA TRP A 233 -13.87 6.44 1.63
C TRP A 233 -13.68 4.94 1.42
N SER A 234 -13.76 4.49 0.17
CA SER A 234 -13.66 3.07 -0.15
C SER A 234 -12.20 2.59 -0.15
N THR A 235 -11.92 1.53 0.61
CA THR A 235 -10.70 0.73 0.44
C THR A 235 -10.63 0.15 -0.96
N PHE A 236 -9.48 0.31 -1.62
CA PHE A 236 -9.17 -0.43 -2.85
C PHE A 236 -8.71 -1.86 -2.51
N ILE A 237 -7.70 -1.97 -1.64
CA ILE A 237 -7.23 -3.23 -1.06
C ILE A 237 -6.49 -2.94 0.26
N GLY A 238 -6.70 -3.77 1.27
CA GLY A 238 -5.92 -3.74 2.49
C GLY A 238 -6.73 -3.78 3.80
N PRO A 239 -6.03 -3.91 4.93
CA PRO A 239 -4.58 -3.87 5.07
C PRO A 239 -3.90 -5.11 4.48
N GLY A 240 -2.63 -4.98 4.06
CA GLY A 240 -1.87 -6.07 3.46
C GLY A 240 -0.36 -5.94 3.62
N ARG A 241 0.39 -6.89 3.04
CA ARG A 241 1.86 -6.89 2.99
C ARG A 241 2.39 -7.24 1.60
N HIS A 242 3.35 -6.44 1.14
CA HIS A 242 4.13 -6.70 -0.07
C HIS A 242 5.39 -7.51 0.28
N PRO A 243 5.56 -8.74 -0.27
CA PRO A 243 6.77 -9.52 -0.03
C PRO A 243 8.01 -8.92 -0.70
N VAL A 244 7.84 -8.19 -1.81
CA VAL A 244 8.97 -7.63 -2.57
C VAL A 244 9.71 -6.56 -1.77
N SER A 245 9.00 -5.65 -1.09
CA SER A 245 9.59 -4.55 -0.35
C SER A 245 9.52 -4.71 1.16
N SER A 246 8.94 -5.79 1.66
CA SER A 246 8.54 -6.00 3.06
C SER A 246 7.46 -5.04 3.61
N ALA A 247 6.95 -4.12 2.79
CA ALA A 247 6.08 -3.05 3.23
C ALA A 247 4.68 -3.55 3.65
N TYR A 248 4.17 -3.02 4.76
CA TYR A 248 2.75 -3.10 5.09
C TYR A 248 2.01 -1.96 4.41
N PHE A 249 0.81 -2.21 3.91
CA PHE A 249 0.06 -1.24 3.12
C PHE A 249 -1.43 -1.19 3.45
N TRP A 250 -2.06 -0.07 3.09
CA TRP A 250 -3.50 0.05 2.92
C TRP A 250 -3.83 1.05 1.79
N TYR A 251 -4.51 0.60 0.75
CA TYR A 251 -4.92 1.41 -0.38
C TYR A 251 -6.36 1.92 -0.27
N VAL A 252 -6.57 3.19 -0.60
CA VAL A 252 -7.86 3.87 -0.63
C VAL A 252 -8.08 4.47 -2.02
N ASN A 253 -9.25 4.27 -2.62
CA ASN A 253 -9.56 4.88 -3.92
C ASN A 253 -9.55 6.41 -3.78
N SER A 254 -8.85 7.09 -4.69
CA SER A 254 -8.72 8.54 -4.67
C SER A 254 -9.68 9.20 -5.67
N PRO A 255 -10.34 10.32 -5.32
CA PRO A 255 -11.07 11.12 -6.28
C PRO A 255 -10.15 11.82 -7.30
N THR A 256 -8.84 11.83 -7.08
CA THR A 256 -7.84 12.46 -7.96
C THR A 256 -7.31 11.54 -9.07
N GLY A 257 -7.89 10.35 -9.22
CA GLY A 257 -7.35 9.27 -10.04
C GLY A 257 -6.40 8.36 -9.26
N GLY A 258 -6.32 7.09 -9.69
CA GLY A 258 -5.56 6.06 -8.98
C GLY A 258 -6.04 5.81 -7.54
N ALA A 259 -5.17 5.22 -6.73
CA ALA A 259 -5.36 5.07 -5.29
C ALA A 259 -4.32 5.86 -4.49
N PHE A 260 -4.62 6.15 -3.24
CA PHE A 260 -3.62 6.58 -2.25
C PHE A 260 -3.32 5.43 -1.31
N GLU A 261 -2.06 5.24 -0.97
CA GLU A 261 -1.57 4.16 -0.11
C GLU A 261 -0.95 4.74 1.17
N TYR A 262 -1.33 4.22 2.33
CA TYR A 262 -0.49 4.33 3.52
C TYR A 262 0.45 3.13 3.56
N TYR A 263 1.74 3.37 3.76
CA TYR A 263 2.69 2.27 3.89
C TYR A 263 3.80 2.55 4.90
N THR A 264 4.45 1.47 5.35
CA THR A 264 5.61 1.51 6.26
C THR A 264 6.40 0.21 6.16
N ASN A 265 7.55 0.14 6.84
CA ASN A 265 8.39 -1.06 6.95
C ASN A 265 8.93 -1.54 5.59
N ASP A 266 9.24 -0.62 4.67
CA ASP A 266 9.94 -0.99 3.45
C ASP A 266 11.45 -1.22 3.71
N ASP A 267 12.06 -2.09 2.91
CA ASP A 267 13.48 -2.42 3.04
C ASP A 267 14.38 -1.20 2.77
N TYR A 268 15.42 -1.02 3.58
CA TYR A 268 16.47 -0.04 3.33
C TYR A 268 17.63 -0.68 2.55
N LEU A 269 17.86 -0.21 1.33
CA LEU A 269 18.83 -0.77 0.41
C LEU A 269 20.13 0.05 0.40
N THR A 270 21.23 -0.61 0.05
CA THR A 270 22.55 0.00 -0.07
C THR A 270 23.19 -0.35 -1.42
N GLU A 271 24.40 0.13 -1.67
CA GLU A 271 25.22 -0.26 -2.83
C GLU A 271 25.45 -1.78 -2.93
N ASN A 272 25.35 -2.51 -1.82
CA ASN A 272 25.55 -3.95 -1.77
C ASN A 272 24.29 -4.74 -2.15
N TRP A 273 23.15 -4.06 -2.34
CA TRP A 273 21.93 -4.72 -2.75
C TRP A 273 22.06 -5.25 -4.17
N GLN A 274 21.74 -6.53 -4.36
CA GLN A 274 21.68 -7.17 -5.66
C GLN A 274 20.22 -7.27 -6.09
N PRO A 275 19.80 -6.57 -7.16
CA PRO A 275 18.42 -6.61 -7.59
C PRO A 275 17.97 -8.02 -7.94
N ARG A 276 16.81 -8.42 -7.40
CA ARG A 276 16.22 -9.73 -7.67
C ARG A 276 15.30 -9.62 -8.88
N GLU A 277 15.25 -10.69 -9.66
CA GLU A 277 14.24 -10.90 -10.69
C GLU A 277 13.24 -11.93 -10.18
N LEU A 278 11.99 -11.50 -10.05
CA LEU A 278 10.93 -12.28 -9.41
C LEU A 278 9.89 -12.67 -10.46
N GLU A 279 9.43 -13.92 -10.39
CA GLU A 279 8.26 -14.34 -11.15
C GLU A 279 7.02 -13.62 -10.63
N HIS A 280 6.22 -13.07 -11.53
CA HIS A 280 4.97 -12.43 -11.16
C HIS A 280 3.91 -13.49 -10.83
N SER A 281 3.46 -13.50 -9.58
CA SER A 281 2.39 -14.36 -9.08
C SER A 281 1.58 -13.60 -8.03
N LEU A 282 0.37 -14.09 -7.72
CA LEU A 282 -0.48 -13.49 -6.69
C LEU A 282 0.24 -13.39 -5.34
N VAL A 283 0.96 -14.45 -4.96
CA VAL A 283 1.68 -14.54 -3.68
C VAL A 283 2.94 -13.66 -3.69
N SER A 284 3.59 -13.48 -4.84
CA SER A 284 4.77 -12.61 -4.94
C SER A 284 4.42 -11.11 -4.99
N PHE A 285 3.17 -10.76 -5.34
CA PHE A 285 2.69 -9.38 -5.27
C PHE A 285 2.14 -9.02 -3.90
N THR A 286 1.39 -9.92 -3.26
CA THR A 286 0.77 -9.67 -1.95
C THR A 286 0.79 -10.95 -1.15
N GLU A 287 1.53 -10.96 -0.05
CA GLU A 287 1.62 -12.15 0.83
C GLU A 287 0.26 -12.42 1.47
N TRP A 288 -0.35 -11.37 2.00
CA TRP A 288 -1.71 -11.34 2.50
C TRP A 288 -2.27 -9.93 2.35
N ALA A 289 -3.57 -9.85 2.10
CA ALA A 289 -4.36 -8.64 2.25
C ALA A 289 -5.77 -9.03 2.67
N VAL A 290 -6.42 -8.12 3.37
CA VAL A 290 -7.82 -8.28 3.75
C VAL A 290 -8.68 -7.48 2.78
N GLU A 291 -9.70 -8.12 2.21
CA GLU A 291 -10.69 -7.44 1.37
C GLU A 291 -12.00 -7.29 2.16
N ALA A 292 -12.46 -6.06 2.31
CA ALA A 292 -13.71 -5.78 3.00
C ALA A 292 -14.91 -6.08 2.08
N VAL A 293 -15.40 -7.32 2.10
CA VAL A 293 -16.63 -7.68 1.40
C VAL A 293 -17.85 -7.18 2.21
N SER A 294 -18.50 -6.12 1.76
CA SER A 294 -19.77 -5.68 2.35
C SER A 294 -20.92 -6.57 1.87
N ILE A 295 -21.28 -7.58 2.67
CA ILE A 295 -22.48 -8.39 2.41
C ILE A 295 -23.69 -7.65 2.98
N THR A 296 -24.55 -7.12 2.10
CA THR A 296 -25.88 -6.65 2.51
C THR A 296 -26.81 -7.85 2.61
N ILE A 297 -27.15 -8.26 3.83
CA ILE A 297 -28.18 -9.29 4.04
C ILE A 297 -29.54 -8.56 4.08
N PRO A 298 -30.44 -8.76 3.10
CA PRO A 298 -31.80 -8.27 3.21
C PRO A 298 -32.49 -9.06 4.33
N VAL A 299 -32.67 -8.44 5.49
CA VAL A 299 -33.52 -9.00 6.55
C VAL A 299 -34.97 -8.77 6.12
N ALA A 300 -35.64 -9.82 5.65
CA ALA A 300 -37.09 -9.80 5.50
C ALA A 300 -37.71 -9.76 6.91
N SER A 301 -37.88 -8.58 7.47
CA SER A 301 -38.63 -8.39 8.71
C SER A 301 -40.09 -8.76 8.42
N ARG A 302 -40.57 -9.90 8.94
CA ARG A 302 -41.98 -10.00 9.31
C ARG A 302 -42.13 -9.26 10.63
N LYS A 303 -42.59 -8.01 10.54
CA LYS A 303 -43.00 -7.15 11.66
C LYS A 303 -41.87 -6.70 12.59
N THR A 304 -41.15 -5.65 12.22
CA THR A 304 -40.94 -4.37 12.95
C THR A 304 -39.72 -3.67 12.35
N GLY A 305 -39.89 -2.42 11.92
CA GLY A 305 -38.94 -1.67 11.10
C GLY A 305 -37.64 -1.26 11.80
N GLY A 306 -36.65 -2.16 11.81
CA GLY A 306 -35.26 -1.84 12.14
C GLY A 306 -34.33 -2.77 11.36
N GLY A 307 -33.70 -2.26 10.29
CA GLY A 307 -32.65 -3.00 9.58
C GLY A 307 -31.34 -2.91 10.35
N MET A 308 -30.73 -4.05 10.66
CA MET A 308 -29.39 -4.12 11.25
C MET A 308 -28.39 -4.50 10.15
N THR A 309 -27.36 -3.69 9.93
CA THR A 309 -26.30 -3.97 8.95
C THR A 309 -25.16 -4.70 9.66
N ALA A 310 -24.87 -5.95 9.26
CA ALA A 310 -23.69 -6.68 9.72
C ALA A 310 -22.57 -6.55 8.66
N ARG A 311 -21.37 -6.12 9.07
CA ARG A 311 -20.16 -6.19 8.23
C ARG A 311 -19.42 -7.49 8.56
N ILE A 312 -19.26 -8.36 7.57
CA ILE A 312 -18.44 -9.58 7.67
C ILE A 312 -17.15 -9.32 6.89
N VAL A 313 -16.00 -9.44 7.56
CA VAL A 313 -14.69 -9.38 6.90
C VAL A 313 -14.31 -10.80 6.49
N ILE A 314 -14.18 -11.05 5.19
CA ILE A 314 -13.69 -12.34 4.67
C ILE A 314 -12.20 -12.22 4.43
N ILE A 315 -11.39 -13.01 5.14
CA ILE A 315 -9.96 -13.13 4.90
C ILE A 315 -9.78 -14.18 3.80
N GLY A 316 -9.54 -13.74 2.56
CA GLY A 316 -9.32 -14.62 1.41
C GLY A 316 -8.08 -14.22 0.63
N GLY A 317 -7.18 -15.18 0.36
CA GLY A 317 -6.09 -14.99 -0.61
C GLY A 317 -6.67 -14.78 -2.02
N GLY A 318 -6.53 -13.57 -2.55
CA GLY A 318 -7.24 -13.12 -3.76
C GLY A 318 -6.78 -13.79 -5.05
N GLN A 319 -7.73 -14.26 -5.86
CA GLN A 319 -7.51 -14.57 -7.28
C GLN A 319 -7.69 -13.29 -8.11
N ALA A 320 -6.61 -12.76 -8.70
CA ALA A 320 -6.72 -11.65 -9.66
C ALA A 320 -6.91 -12.21 -11.08
N GLY A 321 -8.16 -12.28 -11.52
CA GLY A 321 -8.54 -12.58 -12.89
C GLY A 321 -9.82 -11.85 -13.25
N GLY A 322 -9.69 -10.71 -13.94
CA GLY A 322 -10.79 -9.96 -14.54
C GLY A 322 -11.60 -9.13 -13.53
N TRP A 323 -11.31 -7.84 -13.46
CA TRP A 323 -12.06 -6.88 -12.65
C TRP A 323 -13.39 -6.53 -13.35
N ALA A 324 -14.31 -7.49 -13.35
CA ALA A 324 -15.73 -7.25 -13.51
C ALA A 324 -16.37 -7.46 -12.13
N ALA A 325 -17.21 -6.52 -11.69
CA ALA A 325 -17.97 -6.64 -10.46
C ALA A 325 -18.72 -7.99 -10.44
N LYS A 326 -18.22 -8.97 -9.69
CA LYS A 326 -18.96 -10.20 -9.43
C LYS A 326 -19.96 -9.89 -8.33
N THR A 327 -21.16 -9.50 -8.73
CA THR A 327 -22.33 -9.52 -7.85
C THR A 327 -22.57 -10.98 -7.46
N CYS A 328 -22.13 -11.38 -6.27
CA CYS A 328 -22.46 -12.69 -5.73
C CYS A 328 -23.91 -12.63 -5.23
N VAL A 329 -24.86 -12.96 -6.11
CA VAL A 329 -26.24 -13.22 -5.69
C VAL A 329 -26.26 -14.61 -5.08
N MET A 330 -26.16 -14.71 -3.76
CA MET A 330 -26.45 -15.96 -3.06
C MET A 330 -27.95 -16.27 -3.22
N LYS A 331 -28.29 -17.11 -4.21
CA LYS A 331 -29.62 -17.73 -4.29
C LYS A 331 -29.63 -18.95 -3.39
N GLY A 332 -30.42 -18.86 -2.32
CA GLY A 332 -30.93 -20.02 -1.60
C GLY A 332 -29.98 -20.61 -0.56
N LEU A 333 -29.83 -19.94 0.57
CA LEU A 333 -29.62 -20.65 1.83
C LEU A 333 -30.55 -20.04 2.88
N ALA A 334 -31.67 -20.71 3.13
CA ALA A 334 -32.54 -20.38 4.26
C ALA A 334 -31.82 -20.79 5.54
N ALA A 335 -31.03 -19.89 6.13
CA ALA A 335 -30.49 -20.07 7.46
C ALA A 335 -31.63 -19.96 8.48
N ARG A 336 -32.17 -21.10 8.92
CA ARG A 336 -33.06 -21.15 10.09
C ARG A 336 -32.21 -20.96 11.34
N PHE A 337 -32.23 -19.77 11.92
CA PHE A 337 -31.78 -19.57 13.30
C PHE A 337 -32.90 -20.03 14.24
N ALA A 338 -32.74 -21.22 14.82
CA ALA A 338 -33.58 -21.67 15.92
C ALA A 338 -33.05 -21.06 17.22
N TRP A 339 -33.85 -20.18 17.81
CA TRP A 339 -33.70 -19.72 19.19
C TRP A 339 -34.07 -20.88 20.11
N LEU A 340 -33.18 -21.28 21.02
CA LEU A 340 -33.50 -22.28 22.05
C LEU A 340 -33.04 -21.78 23.43
N PRO A 341 -33.97 -21.56 24.37
CA PRO A 341 -33.65 -21.32 25.77
C PRO A 341 -33.52 -22.64 26.54
N LYS A 342 -32.51 -22.73 27.42
CA LYS A 342 -32.30 -23.60 28.62
C LYS A 342 -32.91 -25.02 28.64
N ALA A 343 -32.08 -26.02 28.95
CA ALA A 343 -32.12 -26.87 30.18
C ALA A 343 -31.42 -28.23 29.99
N MET A 344 -30.99 -28.80 31.13
CA MET A 344 -30.33 -30.10 31.35
C MET A 344 -30.87 -31.30 30.55
N GLY A 345 -29.99 -32.27 30.23
CA GLY A 345 -30.41 -33.65 29.94
C GLY A 345 -29.42 -34.47 29.13
N PHE A 346 -28.90 -35.55 29.73
CA PHE A 346 -28.19 -36.66 29.09
C PHE A 346 -29.04 -37.30 27.95
N LEU A 347 -28.38 -37.74 26.86
CA LEU A 347 -28.46 -39.08 26.22
C LEU A 347 -28.31 -39.06 24.68
N ARG A 348 -27.34 -39.87 24.24
CA ARG A 348 -27.24 -40.76 23.05
C ARG A 348 -27.39 -40.22 21.62
N ALA A 349 -26.39 -40.61 20.83
CA ALA A 349 -26.42 -40.66 19.37
C ALA A 349 -27.40 -41.72 18.83
N PRO A 350 -27.94 -41.48 17.63
CA PRO A 350 -27.77 -42.41 16.50
C PRO A 350 -27.41 -41.61 15.23
N ALA A 351 -27.05 -42.12 14.05
CA ALA A 351 -26.58 -43.40 13.51
C ALA A 351 -26.19 -43.06 12.05
N ALA A 352 -25.38 -43.90 11.41
CA ALA A 352 -24.82 -43.68 10.08
C ALA A 352 -25.87 -43.57 8.96
N VAL A 353 -25.57 -42.78 7.92
CA VAL A 353 -26.06 -43.00 6.56
C VAL A 353 -24.85 -43.01 5.63
N GLU A 354 -24.76 -44.12 4.89
CA GLU A 354 -23.68 -44.49 4.00
C GLU A 354 -23.52 -43.59 2.77
N SER A 355 -22.29 -43.66 2.30
CA SER A 355 -21.69 -43.09 1.10
C SER A 355 -22.36 -43.46 -0.22
N GLY A 356 -22.52 -42.46 -1.09
CA GLY A 356 -22.49 -42.62 -2.54
C GLY A 356 -21.35 -41.78 -3.11
N ILE A 357 -20.25 -42.44 -3.48
CA ILE A 357 -19.05 -41.81 -4.07
C ILE A 357 -19.19 -41.81 -5.59
N ALA A 358 -18.97 -40.65 -6.22
CA ALA A 358 -18.43 -40.58 -7.57
C ALA A 358 -17.60 -39.29 -7.76
N GLY A 359 -16.28 -39.47 -7.93
CA GLY A 359 -15.43 -38.58 -8.72
C GLY A 359 -14.60 -37.52 -8.00
N GLY A 360 -13.27 -37.68 -8.06
CA GLY A 360 -12.32 -36.55 -8.03
C GLY A 360 -11.56 -36.32 -6.72
N ARG A 361 -10.37 -36.90 -6.59
CA ARG A 361 -9.42 -36.66 -5.50
C ARG A 361 -8.67 -35.33 -5.69
N THR A 362 -8.71 -34.47 -4.68
CA THR A 362 -7.53 -33.86 -4.05
C THR A 362 -7.89 -33.55 -2.59
N GLY A 363 -7.38 -34.36 -1.67
CA GLY A 363 -7.61 -34.19 -0.23
C GLY A 363 -6.59 -33.23 0.38
N ALA A 364 -7.06 -32.22 1.10
CA ALA A 364 -6.30 -31.59 2.17
C ALA A 364 -6.86 -32.12 3.50
N ALA A 365 -6.10 -32.97 4.16
CA ALA A 365 -6.42 -33.50 5.47
C ALA A 365 -6.22 -32.39 6.53
N ALA A 366 -7.29 -31.93 7.16
CA ALA A 366 -7.22 -31.13 8.37
C ALA A 366 -6.98 -32.06 9.57
N VAL A 367 -5.75 -32.11 10.07
CA VAL A 367 -5.42 -32.76 11.34
C VAL A 367 -5.93 -31.85 12.47
N ILE A 368 -7.06 -32.24 13.07
CA ILE A 368 -7.54 -31.63 14.32
C ILE A 368 -6.90 -32.40 15.47
N GLN A 369 -5.81 -31.86 16.04
CA GLN A 369 -5.20 -32.42 17.24
C GLN A 369 -5.90 -31.84 18.48
N ARG A 370 -6.79 -32.63 19.09
CA ARG A 370 -7.35 -32.34 20.42
C ARG A 370 -6.26 -32.56 21.47
N ARG A 371 -5.94 -31.53 22.25
CA ARG A 371 -5.25 -31.69 23.54
C ARG A 371 -6.27 -32.11 24.60
N GLY A 372 -6.11 -33.32 25.13
CA GLY A 372 -6.72 -33.82 26.36
C GLY A 372 -5.66 -34.60 27.13
N ALA A 373 -5.44 -34.24 28.39
CA ALA A 373 -4.34 -34.70 29.23
C ALA A 373 -4.52 -36.15 29.74
N ALA A 374 -3.40 -36.85 29.91
CA ALA A 374 -2.95 -37.55 31.13
C ALA A 374 -2.02 -38.73 30.80
N GLY A 375 -0.94 -38.87 31.57
CA GLY A 375 -0.34 -40.18 31.85
C GLY A 375 1.12 -40.41 31.44
N THR A 376 2.01 -40.21 32.42
CA THR A 376 3.18 -41.05 32.76
C THR A 376 4.39 -41.13 31.82
N GLY A 377 5.51 -40.54 32.31
CA GLY A 377 6.77 -41.28 32.47
C GLY A 377 7.79 -41.24 31.33
N SER A 378 8.81 -40.39 31.45
CA SER A 378 10.23 -40.79 31.47
C SER A 378 11.12 -39.57 31.17
N ALA A 379 12.18 -39.45 31.95
CA ALA A 379 13.11 -38.35 32.03
C ALA A 379 13.91 -38.13 30.74
N LEU A 380 14.08 -36.85 30.36
CA LEU A 380 15.25 -36.39 29.61
C LEU A 380 15.63 -34.98 30.09
N VAL A 381 16.88 -34.89 30.50
CA VAL A 381 17.61 -33.78 31.11
C VAL A 381 17.76 -32.61 30.12
N PRO A 382 17.61 -31.34 30.52
CA PRO A 382 17.94 -30.20 29.66
C PRO A 382 19.46 -29.95 29.68
N PRO A 383 20.13 -29.70 28.55
CA PRO A 383 21.50 -29.19 28.59
C PRO A 383 21.49 -27.76 29.11
N ALA A 384 22.35 -27.54 30.10
CA ALA A 384 22.55 -26.31 30.82
C ALA A 384 23.04 -25.15 29.93
N ALA A 385 22.69 -23.96 30.37
CA ALA A 385 23.24 -22.68 29.97
C ALA A 385 24.77 -22.73 29.90
N ARG A 386 25.34 -22.15 28.83
CA ARG A 386 26.74 -21.73 28.83
C ARG A 386 26.77 -20.21 28.96
N GLU A 387 27.23 -19.83 30.14
CA GLU A 387 27.76 -18.53 30.54
C GLU A 387 28.75 -17.99 29.50
N ILE A 388 28.59 -16.71 29.19
CA ILE A 388 29.50 -15.92 28.38
C ILE A 388 30.56 -15.36 29.35
N ASP A 389 31.75 -15.93 29.33
CA ASP A 389 32.93 -15.32 29.93
C ASP A 389 33.59 -14.35 28.93
N ARG A 390 33.61 -13.07 29.30
CA ARG A 390 34.69 -12.11 28.99
C ARG A 390 35.20 -11.64 30.35
N PRO A 391 36.52 -11.40 30.59
CA PRO A 391 37.31 -10.48 29.75
C PRO A 391 38.84 -10.79 29.64
N ALA A 392 39.52 -10.17 28.67
CA ALA A 392 40.69 -9.29 28.87
C ALA A 392 41.51 -9.05 27.58
N LYS A 393 41.83 -7.77 27.37
CA LYS A 393 42.72 -7.10 26.40
C LYS A 393 42.17 -6.82 25.00
#